data_AF-A0A6C0GZ66-F1
#
_entry.id   AF-A0A6C0GZ66-F1
#
_cell.length_a   1.000
_cell.length_b   1.000
_cell.length_c   1.000
_cell.angle_alpha   90.00
_cell.angle_beta   90.00
_cell.angle_gamma   90.00
#
_symmetry.space_group_name_H-M   'P 1'
#
loop_
_entity.id
_entity.type
_entity.pdbx_description
1 polymer ?
#
loop_
_entity_poly.entity_id
_entity_poly.type
_entity_poly.pdbx_seq_one_letter_code
_entity_poly.pdbx_strand_id
1 'polypeptide(L)'
;PFLPSNTIFSFFNTSNSNTSIFSKTPNQENIKIYNIWDGVKQGNDTPIGREAIELFIHSTPTNFEKSMKEAEEETGVKFSCIISDAFLWFSSEFANKMNIPWIAFWTAGSCSLSIHLYTDLIRSNDETLLKIPG
;
A
#
# COMPACT_ATOMS: atom_id res chain seq x y z
N PRO A 1 20.67 -12.59 0.48
CA PRO A 1 20.56 -12.32 1.93
C PRO A 1 19.31 -13.01 2.50
N PHE A 2 19.49 -14.03 3.34
CA PHE A 2 18.37 -14.69 4.03
C PHE A 2 17.94 -13.82 5.21
N LEU A 3 16.64 -13.53 5.29
CA LEU A 3 16.06 -12.85 6.45
C LEU A 3 16.26 -13.75 7.69
N PRO A 4 16.50 -13.17 8.88
CA PRO A 4 16.56 -13.93 10.12
C PRO A 4 15.32 -14.81 10.30
N SER A 5 15.47 -16.01 10.85
CA SER A 5 14.36 -16.96 11.06
C SER A 5 13.27 -16.45 12.00
N ASN A 6 13.55 -15.40 12.77
CA ASN A 6 12.62 -14.70 13.66
C ASN A 6 12.04 -13.42 13.05
N THR A 7 12.11 -13.24 11.72
CA THR A 7 11.54 -12.07 11.05
C THR A 7 10.02 -12.12 11.10
N ILE A 8 9.40 -11.06 11.61
CA ILE A 8 7.95 -10.87 11.64
C ILE A 8 7.54 -9.98 10.46
N PHE A 9 6.47 -10.37 9.76
CA PHE A 9 5.85 -9.59 8.71
C PHE A 9 4.49 -9.09 9.16
N SER A 10 4.34 -7.76 9.28
CA SER A 10 3.05 -7.13 9.53
C SER A 10 2.39 -6.77 8.20
N PHE A 11 1.28 -7.44 7.87
CA PHE A 11 0.54 -7.28 6.63
C PHE A 11 -0.66 -6.35 6.84
N PHE A 12 -0.59 -5.15 6.27
CA PHE A 12 -1.61 -4.11 6.40
C PHE A 12 -2.48 -4.05 5.16
N ASN A 13 -3.79 -4.24 5.32
CA ASN A 13 -4.75 -4.15 4.22
C ASN A 13 -6.17 -3.96 4.75
N THR A 14 -7.15 -3.70 3.89
CA THR A 14 -8.55 -3.60 4.31
C THR A 14 -9.07 -4.95 4.80
N SER A 15 -10.06 -4.92 5.71
CA SER A 15 -10.66 -6.14 6.28
C SER A 15 -11.19 -7.10 5.19
N ASN A 16 -11.84 -6.55 4.17
CA ASN A 16 -12.39 -7.33 3.05
C ASN A 16 -11.26 -7.99 2.23
N SER A 17 -10.17 -7.26 1.97
CA SER A 17 -9.03 -7.78 1.21
C SER A 17 -8.27 -8.85 2.01
N ASN A 18 -8.02 -8.62 3.30
CA ASN A 18 -7.43 -9.62 4.20
C ASN A 18 -8.26 -10.89 4.26
N THR A 19 -9.59 -10.76 4.45
CA THR A 19 -10.49 -11.92 4.46
C THR A 19 -10.40 -12.69 3.15
N SER A 20 -10.40 -12.00 2.00
CA SER A 20 -10.27 -12.65 0.69
C SER A 20 -8.94 -13.41 0.54
N ILE A 21 -7.80 -12.79 0.85
CA ILE A 21 -6.45 -13.36 0.68
C ILE A 21 -6.21 -14.53 1.65
N PHE A 22 -6.57 -14.37 2.92
CA PHE A 22 -6.23 -15.33 3.97
C PHE A 22 -7.31 -16.39 4.19
N SER A 23 -8.51 -16.27 3.62
CA SER A 23 -9.55 -17.32 3.70
C SER A 23 -9.10 -18.68 3.17
N LYS A 24 -8.11 -18.71 2.27
CA LYS A 24 -7.60 -19.92 1.61
C LYS A 24 -6.15 -20.24 1.97
N THR A 25 -5.54 -19.43 2.83
CA THR A 25 -4.10 -19.53 3.13
C THR A 25 -3.92 -20.07 4.55
N PRO A 26 -3.11 -21.11 4.76
CA PRO A 26 -2.78 -21.57 6.10
C PRO A 26 -2.18 -20.43 6.93
N ASN A 27 -2.52 -20.39 8.22
CA ASN A 27 -1.96 -19.39 9.11
C ASN A 27 -0.43 -19.55 9.19
N GLN A 28 0.31 -18.46 9.02
CA GLN A 28 1.77 -18.44 9.10
C GLN A 28 2.16 -17.74 10.40
N GLU A 29 2.94 -18.39 11.27
CA GLU A 29 3.27 -17.86 12.59
C GLU A 29 4.01 -16.52 12.55
N ASN A 30 4.75 -16.27 11.47
CA ASN A 30 5.54 -15.07 11.28
C ASN A 30 4.84 -13.97 10.46
N ILE A 31 3.57 -14.13 10.09
CA ILE A 31 2.78 -13.10 9.40
C ILE A 31 1.62 -12.68 10.32
N LYS A 32 1.62 -11.40 10.70
CA LYS A 32 0.54 -10.78 11.48
C LYS A 32 -0.31 -9.90 10.59
N ILE A 33 -1.63 -10.07 10.64
CA ILE A 33 -2.58 -9.40 9.75
C ILE A 33 -3.22 -8.22 10.48
N TYR A 34 -3.16 -7.05 9.87
CA TYR A 34 -3.71 -5.80 10.41
C TYR A 34 -4.76 -5.23 9.46
N ASN A 35 -5.97 -5.02 9.98
CA ASN A 35 -7.08 -4.45 9.23
C ASN A 35 -7.03 -2.93 9.26
N ILE A 36 -6.82 -2.33 8.08
CA ILE A 36 -6.83 -0.88 7.87
C ILE A 36 -8.24 -0.43 7.48
N TRP A 37 -8.69 0.69 8.05
CA TRP A 37 -9.96 1.30 7.66
C TRP A 37 -9.89 1.83 6.22
N ASP A 38 -10.93 1.50 5.43
CA ASP A 38 -11.03 1.77 4.00
C ASP A 38 -11.59 3.16 3.65
N GLY A 39 -11.92 3.97 4.66
CA GLY A 39 -12.50 5.30 4.49
C GLY A 39 -14.03 5.32 4.36
N VAL A 40 -14.67 4.15 4.34
CA VAL A 40 -16.13 4.04 4.21
C VAL A 40 -16.77 4.32 5.58
N LYS A 41 -17.68 5.30 5.63
CA LYS A 41 -18.46 5.60 6.83
C LYS A 41 -19.52 4.53 7.04
N GLN A 42 -19.76 4.19 8.31
CA GLN A 42 -20.78 3.21 8.68
C GLN A 42 -22.15 3.65 8.16
N GLY A 43 -22.87 2.73 7.50
CA GLY A 43 -24.20 2.97 6.95
C GLY A 43 -24.22 3.42 5.49
N ASN A 44 -23.06 3.68 4.88
CA ASN A 44 -22.97 3.94 3.44
C ASN A 44 -22.96 2.63 2.64
N ASP A 45 -23.34 2.74 1.36
CA ASP A 45 -23.18 1.66 0.39
C ASP A 45 -21.70 1.33 0.19
N THR A 46 -21.42 0.08 -0.23
CA THR A 46 -20.05 -0.34 -0.54
C THR A 46 -19.59 0.33 -1.84
N PRO A 47 -18.55 1.19 -1.80
CA PRO A 47 -18.05 1.85 -3.00
C PRO A 47 -17.37 0.83 -3.93
N ILE A 48 -17.37 1.11 -5.23
CA ILE A 48 -16.74 0.26 -6.25
C ILE A 48 -15.79 1.04 -7.15
N GLY A 49 -14.78 0.35 -7.68
CA GLY A 49 -13.84 0.94 -8.62
C GLY A 49 -13.08 2.14 -8.06
N ARG A 50 -13.11 3.26 -8.79
CA ARG A 50 -12.34 4.47 -8.46
C ARG A 50 -12.74 5.10 -7.13
N GLU A 51 -14.02 5.09 -6.79
CA GLU A 51 -14.53 5.68 -5.53
C GLU A 51 -13.92 4.98 -4.31
N ALA A 52 -13.85 3.65 -4.34
CA ALA A 52 -13.25 2.87 -3.26
C ALA A 52 -11.76 3.18 -3.08
N ILE A 53 -11.04 3.37 -4.19
CA ILE A 53 -9.62 3.75 -4.17
C ILE A 53 -9.46 5.14 -3.57
N GLU A 54 -10.28 6.11 -4.00
CA GLU A 54 -10.21 7.48 -3.50
C GLU A 54 -10.49 7.53 -2.00
N LEU A 55 -11.55 6.87 -1.51
CA LEU A 55 -11.86 6.83 -0.08
C LEU A 55 -10.73 6.25 0.77
N PHE A 56 -10.10 5.17 0.28
CA PHE A 56 -8.97 4.55 0.96
C PHE A 56 -7.77 5.50 1.03
N ILE A 57 -7.38 6.09 -0.11
CA ILE A 57 -6.25 7.01 -0.21
C ILE A 57 -6.47 8.26 0.65
N HIS A 58 -7.66 8.87 0.63
CA HIS A 58 -7.97 10.06 1.44
C HIS A 58 -7.95 9.78 2.95
N SER A 59 -8.06 8.52 3.36
CA SER A 59 -7.97 8.12 4.77
C SER A 59 -6.53 7.95 5.26
N THR A 60 -5.56 8.00 4.36
CA THR A 60 -4.12 7.99 4.65
C THR A 60 -3.63 9.42 4.95
N PRO A 61 -2.57 9.62 5.76
CA PRO A 61 -1.74 8.60 6.40
C PRO A 61 -2.30 8.04 7.72
N THR A 62 -3.30 8.69 8.31
CA THR A 62 -3.72 8.47 9.71
C THR A 62 -4.14 7.03 10.02
N ASN A 63 -4.84 6.36 9.09
CA ASN A 63 -5.26 4.96 9.25
C ASN A 63 -4.08 3.98 9.33
N PHE A 64 -2.96 4.26 8.65
CA PHE A 64 -1.73 3.47 8.73
C PHE A 64 -0.90 3.82 9.96
N GLU A 65 -0.72 5.11 10.28
CA GLU A 65 0.13 5.51 11.41
C GLU A 65 -0.30 4.87 12.74
N LYS A 66 -1.62 4.82 12.98
CA LYS A 66 -2.18 4.16 14.16
C LYS A 66 -1.87 2.66 14.15
N SER A 67 -2.20 1.98 13.05
CA SER A 67 -2.05 0.52 12.92
C SER A 67 -0.59 0.07 12.97
N MET A 68 0.33 0.87 12.43
CA MET A 68 1.77 0.61 12.52
C MET A 68 2.27 0.71 13.97
N LYS A 69 1.81 1.71 14.74
CA LYS A 69 2.15 1.80 16.17
C LYS A 69 1.63 0.61 16.96
N GLU A 70 0.38 0.22 16.73
CA GLU A 70 -0.22 -0.97 17.35
C GLU A 70 0.57 -2.24 17.00
N ALA A 71 1.04 -2.37 15.75
CA ALA A 71 1.87 -3.50 15.35
C ALA A 71 3.25 -3.51 16.04
N GLU A 72 3.91 -2.37 16.22
CA GLU A 72 5.18 -2.30 16.96
C GLU A 72 4.98 -2.64 18.45
N GLU A 73 3.87 -2.19 19.05
CA GLU A 73 3.51 -2.50 20.44
C GLU A 73 3.20 -3.99 20.63
N GLU A 74 2.42 -4.58 19.73
CA GLU A 74 2.02 -5.99 19.80
C GLU A 74 3.17 -6.96 19.49
N THR A 75 4.10 -6.57 18.62
CA THR A 75 5.27 -7.40 18.27
C THR A 75 6.46 -7.16 19.18
N GLY A 76 6.51 -6.02 19.87
CA GLY A 76 7.64 -5.61 20.69
C GLY A 76 8.89 -5.26 19.88
N VAL A 77 8.78 -5.12 18.55
CA VAL A 77 9.90 -4.79 17.65
C VAL A 77 9.54 -3.60 16.76
N LYS A 78 10.55 -2.78 16.46
CA LYS A 78 10.42 -1.67 15.52
C LYS A 78 10.49 -2.16 14.08
N PHE A 79 9.80 -1.47 13.17
CA PHE A 79 9.95 -1.75 11.74
C PHE A 79 11.40 -1.53 11.30
N SER A 80 11.90 -2.45 10.48
CA SER A 80 13.22 -2.37 9.86
C SER A 80 13.18 -2.21 8.34
N CYS A 81 12.00 -2.35 7.73
CA CYS A 81 11.76 -2.22 6.30
C CYS A 81 10.27 -2.00 6.05
N ILE A 82 9.93 -1.25 5.00
CA ILE A 82 8.57 -1.20 4.44
C ILE A 82 8.59 -1.79 3.04
N ILE A 83 7.69 -2.74 2.78
CA ILE A 83 7.39 -3.24 1.44
C ILE A 83 5.94 -2.84 1.16
N SER A 84 5.70 -2.17 0.04
CA SER A 84 4.34 -1.74 -0.32
C SER A 84 4.11 -1.88 -1.82
N ASP A 85 2.84 -2.02 -2.22
CA ASP A 85 2.48 -1.76 -3.62
C ASP A 85 2.93 -0.33 -4.00
N ALA A 86 3.50 -0.17 -5.18
CA ALA A 86 4.00 1.11 -5.69
C ALA A 86 2.90 2.18 -5.82
N PHE A 87 1.63 1.80 -5.91
CA PHE A 87 0.49 2.72 -5.86
C PHE A 87 0.27 3.35 -4.48
N LEU A 88 0.90 2.83 -3.43
CA LEU A 88 0.91 3.43 -2.10
C LEU A 88 2.16 4.30 -1.93
N TRP A 89 2.32 5.31 -2.80
CA TRP A 89 3.53 6.16 -2.85
C TRP A 89 3.85 6.83 -1.51
N PHE A 90 2.83 7.12 -0.70
CA PHE A 90 2.96 7.70 0.64
C PHE A 90 3.72 6.79 1.61
N SER A 91 3.86 5.48 1.33
CA SER A 91 4.69 4.56 2.11
C SER A 91 6.16 4.96 2.13
N SER A 92 6.64 5.66 1.09
CA SER A 92 7.98 6.25 1.05
C SER A 92 8.18 7.27 2.18
N GLU A 93 7.17 8.07 2.49
CA GLU A 93 7.25 9.07 3.57
C GLU A 93 7.34 8.41 4.95
N PHE A 94 6.61 7.30 5.18
CA PHE A 94 6.74 6.52 6.40
C PHE A 94 8.14 5.95 6.57
N ALA A 95 8.67 5.33 5.50
CA ALA A 95 10.01 4.76 5.53
C ALA A 95 11.08 5.83 5.81
N ASN A 96 10.95 7.00 5.18
CA ASN A 96 11.83 8.14 5.43
C ASN A 96 11.73 8.65 6.87
N LYS A 97 10.51 8.85 7.41
CA LYS A 97 10.27 9.25 8.80
C LYS A 97 10.86 8.26 9.81
N MET A 98 10.83 6.98 9.50
CA MET A 98 11.36 5.90 10.35
C MET A 98 12.85 5.62 10.10
N ASN A 99 13.46 6.25 9.10
CA ASN A 99 14.83 6.01 8.65
C ASN A 99 15.11 4.52 8.31
N ILE A 100 14.20 3.91 7.54
CA ILE A 100 14.28 2.50 7.10
C ILE A 100 14.13 2.40 5.57
N PRO A 101 14.61 1.30 4.94
CA PRO A 101 14.42 1.08 3.51
C PRO A 101 12.94 0.95 3.14
N TRP A 102 12.60 1.50 1.98
CA TRP A 102 11.34 1.28 1.27
C TRP A 102 11.57 0.44 0.01
N ILE A 103 10.82 -0.65 -0.13
CA ILE A 103 10.82 -1.51 -1.31
C ILE A 103 9.44 -1.38 -1.97
N ALA A 104 9.39 -0.66 -3.08
CA ALA A 104 8.17 -0.54 -3.88
C ALA A 104 7.97 -1.79 -4.75
N PHE A 105 6.80 -2.42 -4.65
CA PHE A 105 6.42 -3.58 -5.45
C PHE A 105 5.48 -3.15 -6.58
N TRP A 106 5.95 -3.28 -7.82
CA TRP A 106 5.14 -3.01 -9.01
C TRP A 106 4.43 -4.27 -9.47
N THR A 107 3.12 -4.33 -9.26
CA THR A 107 2.29 -5.51 -9.57
C THR A 107 1.87 -5.59 -11.04
N ALA A 108 1.93 -4.48 -11.78
CA ALA A 108 1.58 -4.43 -13.19
C ALA A 108 2.76 -4.81 -14.11
N GLY A 109 2.55 -4.73 -15.44
CA GLY A 109 3.60 -5.04 -16.42
C GLY A 109 4.78 -4.08 -16.31
N SER A 110 6.00 -4.56 -16.53
CA SER A 110 7.22 -3.73 -16.49
C SER A 110 7.18 -2.58 -17.51
N CYS A 111 6.53 -2.76 -18.66
CA CYS A 111 6.37 -1.70 -19.66
C CYS A 111 5.51 -0.53 -19.16
N SER A 112 4.46 -0.79 -18.36
CA SER A 112 3.62 0.30 -17.84
C SER A 112 4.33 1.12 -16.78
N LEU A 113 5.31 0.55 -16.06
CA LEU A 113 6.15 1.30 -15.13
C LEU A 113 6.86 2.47 -15.81
N SER A 114 7.36 2.29 -17.05
CA SER A 114 8.01 3.35 -17.81
C SER A 114 7.10 4.56 -18.02
N ILE A 115 5.80 4.34 -18.27
CA ILE A 115 4.84 5.45 -18.43
C ILE A 115 4.76 6.27 -17.14
N HIS A 116 4.74 5.62 -15.97
CA HIS A 116 4.72 6.31 -14.68
C HIS A 116 6.00 7.12 -14.43
N LEU A 117 7.18 6.55 -14.73
CA LEU A 117 8.47 7.22 -14.56
C LEU A 117 8.66 8.43 -15.49
N TYR A 118 8.09 8.39 -16.69
CA TYR A 118 8.19 9.46 -17.69
C TYR A 118 6.91 10.31 -17.80
N THR A 119 6.03 10.27 -16.78
CA THR A 119 4.73 10.96 -16.83
C THR A 119 4.86 12.44 -17.19
N ASP A 120 5.79 13.16 -16.58
CA ASP A 120 5.98 14.60 -16.83
C ASP A 120 6.49 14.89 -18.25
N LEU A 121 7.37 14.02 -18.76
CA LEU A 121 7.86 14.12 -20.15
C LEU A 121 6.73 13.86 -21.14
N ILE A 122 5.90 12.84 -20.90
CA ILE A 122 4.76 12.49 -21.75
C ILE A 122 3.74 13.64 -21.76
N ARG A 123 3.48 14.27 -20.61
CA ARG A 123 2.52 15.38 -20.49
C ARG A 123 3.04 16.70 -21.07
N SER A 124 4.34 16.93 -21.05
CA SER A 124 4.97 18.16 -21.58
C SER A 124 5.18 18.14 -23.10
N ASN A 125 4.96 17.01 -23.75
CA ASN A 125 5.05 16.91 -25.20
C ASN A 125 3.76 17.40 -25.89
N ASP A 126 3.82 18.56 -26.53
CA ASP A 126 2.70 19.22 -27.22
C ASP A 126 2.08 18.36 -28.34
N GLU A 127 2.86 17.47 -28.97
CA GLU A 127 2.34 16.56 -30.01
C GLU A 127 1.34 15.53 -29.48
N THR A 128 1.42 15.17 -28.19
CA THR A 128 0.49 14.25 -27.52
C THR A 128 -0.80 14.92 -27.06
N LEU A 129 -0.78 16.24 -26.82
CA LEU A 129 -1.98 17.02 -26.47
C LEU A 129 -2.95 17.19 -27.65
N LEU A 130 -2.45 17.13 -28.89
CA LEU A 130 -3.26 17.30 -30.10
C LEU A 130 -3.99 16.01 -30.57
N LYS A 131 -3.76 14.85 -29.94
CA LYS A 131 -4.24 13.55 -30.46
C LYS A 131 -5.08 12.71 -29.51
N ILE A 132 -5.36 13.17 -28.29
CA ILE A 132 -6.25 12.47 -27.36
C ILE A 132 -7.55 13.28 -27.26
N PRO A 133 -8.64 12.87 -27.94
CA PRO A 133 -9.94 13.48 -27.69
C PRO A 133 -10.35 13.20 -26.24
N GLY A 134 -10.66 14.27 -25.52
CA GLY A 134 -11.27 14.20 -24.18
C GLY A 134 -12.70 13.69 -24.21
#